data_AF-A0A1A7PXQ2-F1
#
_entry.id   AF-A0A1A7PXQ2-F1
#
_cell.length_a   1.000
_cell.length_b   1.000
_cell.length_c   1.000
_cell.angle_alpha   90.00
_cell.angle_beta   90.00
_cell.angle_gamma   90.00
#
_symmetry.space_group_name_H-M   'P 1'
#
loop_
_entity.id
_entity.type
_entity.pdbx_description
1 polymer ?
#
loop_
_entity_poly.entity_id
_entity_poly.type
_entity_poly.pdbx_seq_one_letter_code
_entity_poly.pdbx_strand_id
1 'polypeptide(L)'
;MEKKDRSALEQFKYSVRVTANCKNNAASRLEKFKNISFAIIIMTSLGLIFIPIWFLAFPTQNHLYKTIIDISQIFLAIVILVFSIQISNSSYDVKINNLRACGSNLRSLSKKLRILEEELLDNKDDKDKYKKIREFLELYGNILKDAEPHQEIDFLVTECEKDSFWKRIEKGYYFKKYLSLHYIYIYLTLTVAFFELFLILDILGLVITFGNIK
;
A
#
# COMPACT_ATOMS: atom_id res chain seq x y z
N MET A 1 -18.63 -14.80 -22.71
CA MET A 1 -18.89 -15.61 -21.49
C MET A 1 -20.36 -15.42 -21.14
N GLU A 2 -21.16 -16.44 -21.42
CA GLU A 2 -22.59 -16.49 -21.11
C GLU A 2 -22.77 -16.35 -19.58
N LYS A 3 -23.50 -15.30 -19.14
CA LYS A 3 -23.85 -15.13 -17.73
C LYS A 3 -24.86 -16.23 -17.38
N LYS A 4 -24.38 -17.37 -16.90
CA LYS A 4 -25.22 -18.34 -16.18
C LYS A 4 -25.88 -17.58 -15.03
N ASP A 5 -27.21 -17.49 -15.03
CA ASP A 5 -27.96 -16.80 -13.99
C ASP A 5 -27.61 -17.45 -12.64
N ARG A 6 -26.79 -16.74 -11.86
CA ARG A 6 -26.38 -17.19 -10.53
C ARG A 6 -27.55 -16.96 -9.60
N SER A 7 -27.88 -17.97 -8.80
CA SER A 7 -28.87 -17.84 -7.73
C SER A 7 -28.49 -16.64 -6.83
N ALA A 8 -29.48 -15.93 -6.27
CA ALA A 8 -29.23 -14.78 -5.41
C ALA A 8 -28.24 -15.08 -4.27
N LEU A 9 -28.27 -16.32 -3.75
CA LEU A 9 -27.32 -16.80 -2.74
C LEU A 9 -25.88 -16.93 -3.28
N GLU A 10 -25.71 -17.42 -4.51
CA GLU A 10 -24.41 -17.51 -5.17
C GLU A 10 -23.82 -16.13 -5.46
N GLN A 11 -24.67 -15.16 -5.87
CA GLN A 11 -24.25 -13.78 -6.06
C GLN A 11 -23.80 -13.14 -4.75
N PHE A 12 -24.53 -13.38 -3.66
CA PHE A 12 -24.17 -12.89 -2.33
C PHE A 12 -22.83 -13.49 -1.86
N LYS A 13 -22.67 -14.82 -1.94
CA LYS A 13 -21.41 -15.51 -1.61
C LYS A 13 -20.24 -14.97 -2.42
N TYR A 14 -20.45 -14.76 -3.72
CA TYR A 14 -19.43 -14.18 -4.59
C TYR A 14 -19.05 -12.77 -4.14
N SER A 15 -20.03 -11.91 -3.86
CA SER A 15 -19.81 -10.55 -3.37
C SER A 15 -18.98 -10.55 -2.08
N VAL A 16 -19.41 -11.30 -1.05
CA VAL A 16 -18.71 -11.41 0.24
C VAL A 16 -17.25 -11.84 0.05
N ARG A 17 -17.01 -12.87 -0.78
CA ARG A 17 -15.66 -13.38 -1.04
C ARG A 17 -14.79 -12.35 -1.77
N VAL A 18 -15.34 -11.67 -2.78
CA VAL A 18 -14.62 -10.64 -3.54
C VAL A 18 -14.31 -9.45 -2.67
N THR A 19 -15.27 -8.94 -1.90
CA THR A 19 -15.05 -7.84 -0.95
C THR A 19 -13.97 -8.18 0.07
N ALA A 20 -13.97 -9.41 0.60
CA ALA A 20 -12.95 -9.87 1.54
C ALA A 20 -11.53 -9.82 0.94
N ASN A 21 -11.38 -10.24 -0.31
CA ASN A 21 -10.09 -10.17 -1.01
C ASN A 21 -9.70 -8.73 -1.32
N CYS A 22 -10.64 -7.89 -1.76
CA CYS A 22 -10.38 -6.47 -2.02
C CYS A 22 -9.88 -5.74 -0.75
N LYS A 23 -10.50 -5.99 0.40
CA LYS A 23 -10.09 -5.39 1.68
C LYS A 23 -8.68 -5.84 2.11
N ASN A 24 -8.34 -7.11 1.90
CA ASN A 24 -6.98 -7.60 2.16
C ASN A 24 -5.95 -6.99 1.21
N ASN A 25 -6.28 -6.86 -0.08
CA ASN A 25 -5.40 -6.23 -1.07
C ASN A 25 -5.19 -4.74 -0.75
N ALA A 26 -6.23 -4.04 -0.31
CA ALA A 26 -6.14 -2.66 0.17
C ALA A 26 -5.20 -2.55 1.39
N ALA A 27 -5.31 -3.46 2.35
CA ALA A 27 -4.43 -3.51 3.51
C ALA A 27 -2.96 -3.74 3.12
N SER A 28 -2.70 -4.70 2.22
CA SER A 28 -1.34 -4.95 1.70
C SER A 28 -0.78 -3.78 0.90
N ARG A 29 -1.60 -3.05 0.13
CA ARG A 29 -1.17 -1.82 -0.54
C ARG A 29 -0.76 -0.75 0.48
N LEU A 30 -1.60 -0.53 1.49
CA LEU A 30 -1.34 0.49 2.51
C LEU A 30 -0.09 0.17 3.34
N GLU A 31 0.13 -1.10 3.66
CA GLU A 31 1.34 -1.58 4.33
C GLU A 31 2.60 -1.34 3.50
N LYS A 32 2.56 -1.63 2.20
CA LYS A 32 3.68 -1.34 1.29
C LYS A 32 3.98 0.15 1.23
N PHE A 33 2.95 0.97 1.10
CA PHE A 33 3.09 2.43 1.11
C PHE A 33 3.73 2.94 2.41
N LYS A 34 3.29 2.43 3.56
CA LYS A 34 3.87 2.74 4.88
C LYS A 34 5.37 2.39 4.93
N ASN A 35 5.71 1.15 4.57
CA ASN A 35 7.08 0.65 4.64
C ASN A 35 8.02 1.42 3.70
N ILE A 36 7.54 1.77 2.52
CA ILE A 36 8.31 2.54 1.54
C ILE A 36 8.52 3.99 2.00
N SER A 37 7.47 4.62 2.52
CA SER A 37 7.58 5.98 3.07
C SER A 37 8.61 6.02 4.21
N PHE A 38 8.61 5.00 5.07
CA PHE A 38 9.59 4.85 6.14
C PHE A 38 11.02 4.61 5.62
N ALA A 39 11.17 3.74 4.61
CA ALA A 39 12.45 3.49 3.97
C ALA A 39 13.05 4.75 3.32
N ILE A 40 12.21 5.58 2.68
CA ILE A 40 12.61 6.86 2.11
C ILE A 40 13.12 7.80 3.22
N ILE A 41 12.38 7.94 4.33
CA ILE A 41 12.82 8.77 5.46
C ILE A 41 14.18 8.31 5.99
N ILE A 42 14.36 7.00 6.18
CA ILE A 42 15.63 6.45 6.67
C ILE A 42 16.76 6.77 5.70
N MET A 43 16.56 6.50 4.39
CA MET A 43 17.59 6.75 3.39
C MET A 43 17.97 8.23 3.38
N THR A 44 16.99 9.12 3.23
CA THR A 44 17.21 10.58 3.22
C THR A 44 17.90 11.08 4.49
N SER A 45 17.55 10.50 5.65
CA SER A 45 18.20 10.85 6.92
C SER A 45 19.66 10.41 6.96
N LEU A 46 19.99 9.26 6.38
CA LEU A 46 21.36 8.76 6.30
C LEU A 46 22.23 9.67 5.41
N GLY A 47 21.77 10.07 4.23
CA GLY A 47 22.54 11.00 3.40
C GLY A 47 22.67 12.38 4.04
N LEU A 48 21.64 12.85 4.75
CA LEU A 48 21.72 14.11 5.49
C LEU A 48 22.76 14.05 6.63
N ILE A 49 22.89 12.91 7.31
CA ILE A 49 23.93 12.68 8.34
C ILE A 49 25.32 12.47 7.71
N PHE A 50 25.40 12.02 6.46
CA PHE A 50 26.66 11.78 5.77
C PHE A 50 27.38 13.09 5.38
N ILE A 51 26.65 14.08 4.88
CA ILE A 51 27.20 15.38 4.42
C ILE A 51 28.11 16.10 5.47
N PRO A 52 27.73 16.29 6.74
CA PRO A 52 28.55 16.97 7.73
C PRO A 52 29.72 16.10 8.20
N ILE A 53 29.54 14.78 8.26
CA ILE A 53 30.64 13.83 8.56
C ILE A 53 31.72 13.93 7.47
N TRP A 54 31.30 13.96 6.20
CA TRP A 54 32.23 14.15 5.10
C TRP A 54 32.98 15.47 5.19
N PHE A 55 32.28 16.57 5.48
CA PHE A 55 32.89 17.89 5.61
C PHE A 55 33.89 17.97 6.77
N LEU A 56 33.64 17.23 7.86
CA LEU A 56 34.60 17.11 8.96
C LEU A 56 35.90 16.41 8.54
N ALA A 57 35.80 15.40 7.68
CA ALA A 57 36.97 14.69 7.15
C ALA A 57 37.71 15.49 6.06
N PHE A 58 36.98 16.29 5.27
CA PHE A 58 37.52 17.06 4.14
C PHE A 58 37.09 18.54 4.23
N PRO A 59 37.74 19.33 5.09
CA PRO A 59 37.37 20.73 5.28
C PRO A 59 37.70 21.55 4.03
N THR A 60 36.73 22.33 3.54
CA THR A 60 36.96 23.35 2.51
C THR A 60 37.29 24.70 3.15
N GLN A 61 38.09 25.50 2.46
CA GLN A 61 38.43 26.87 2.87
C GLN A 61 37.38 27.91 2.43
N ASN A 62 36.43 27.52 1.57
CA ASN A 62 35.40 28.42 1.08
C ASN A 62 34.26 28.58 2.09
N HIS A 63 34.26 29.70 2.81
CA HIS A 63 33.27 30.01 3.85
C HIS A 63 31.83 30.12 3.29
N LEU A 64 31.63 30.67 2.09
CA LEU A 64 30.29 30.82 1.51
C LEU A 64 29.65 29.46 1.24
N TYR A 65 30.43 28.52 0.71
CA TYR A 65 29.96 27.17 0.42
C TYR A 65 29.57 26.42 1.70
N LYS A 66 30.36 26.54 2.76
CA LYS A 66 30.04 25.98 4.07
C LYS A 66 28.69 26.50 4.58
N THR A 67 28.47 27.81 4.53
CA THR A 67 27.21 28.42 4.97
C THR A 67 26.00 27.92 4.17
N ILE A 68 26.13 27.76 2.84
CA ILE A 68 25.04 27.26 1.99
C ILE A 68 24.71 25.80 2.33
N ILE A 69 25.72 24.95 2.55
CA ILE A 69 25.51 23.57 3.00
C ILE A 69 24.80 23.55 4.34
N ASP A 70 25.30 24.29 5.34
CA ASP A 70 24.74 24.30 6.69
C ASP A 70 23.26 24.72 6.68
N ILE A 71 22.91 25.77 5.93
CA ILE A 71 21.51 26.22 5.78
C ILE A 71 20.65 25.14 5.09
N SER A 72 21.17 24.53 4.02
CA SER A 72 20.47 23.47 3.28
C SER A 72 20.23 22.25 4.16
N GLN A 73 21.18 21.91 5.02
CA GLN A 73 21.05 20.79 5.96
C GLN A 73 19.96 21.05 7.00
N ILE A 74 19.97 22.24 7.61
CA ILE A 74 18.95 22.62 8.60
C ILE A 74 17.57 22.59 7.96
N PHE A 75 17.43 23.15 6.75
CA PHE A 75 16.16 23.13 6.03
C PHE A 75 15.69 21.70 5.72
N LEU A 76 16.57 20.84 5.20
CA LEU A 76 16.21 19.46 4.89
C LEU A 76 15.85 18.66 6.15
N ALA A 77 16.55 18.89 7.26
CA ALA A 77 16.25 18.27 8.55
C ALA A 77 14.82 18.62 9.03
N ILE A 78 14.43 19.89 8.91
CA ILE A 78 13.08 20.34 9.26
C ILE A 78 12.03 19.66 8.37
N VAL A 79 12.29 19.57 7.07
CA VAL A 79 11.39 18.90 6.11
C VAL A 79 11.21 17.42 6.47
N ILE A 80 12.30 16.69 6.75
CA ILE A 80 12.26 15.28 7.16
C ILE A 80 11.45 15.12 8.45
N LEU A 81 11.66 16.01 9.43
CA LEU A 81 10.93 15.99 10.69
C LEU A 81 9.41 16.13 10.49
N VAL A 82 8.98 17.11 9.70
CA VAL A 82 7.55 17.34 9.40
C VAL A 82 6.94 16.11 8.71
N PHE A 83 7.62 15.55 7.71
CA PHE A 83 7.12 14.36 7.01
C PHE A 83 7.07 13.12 7.91
N SER A 84 8.07 12.94 8.78
CA SER A 84 8.09 11.84 9.76
C SER A 84 6.90 11.93 10.72
N ILE A 85 6.60 13.13 11.22
CA ILE A 85 5.44 13.38 12.08
C ILE A 85 4.13 13.10 11.33
N GLN A 86 4.00 13.57 10.08
CA GLN A 86 2.81 13.34 9.26
C GLN A 86 2.56 11.85 9.03
N ILE A 87 3.60 11.08 8.74
CA ILE A 87 3.51 9.63 8.56
C ILE A 87 3.12 8.95 9.87
N SER A 88 3.68 9.38 11.00
CA SER A 88 3.32 8.85 12.33
C SER A 88 1.85 9.12 12.68
N ASN A 89 1.35 10.33 12.43
CA ASN A 89 -0.02 10.74 12.78
C ASN A 89 -1.11 10.03 11.96
N SER A 90 -0.78 9.55 10.76
CA SER A 90 -1.75 8.91 9.86
C SER A 90 -2.32 7.58 10.37
N SER A 91 -1.75 7.02 11.46
CA SER A 91 -2.20 5.77 12.10
C SER A 91 -2.35 4.61 11.12
N TYR A 92 -1.40 4.46 10.18
CA TYR A 92 -1.43 3.41 9.14
C TYR A 92 -1.61 2.01 9.74
N ASP A 93 -1.00 1.71 10.88
CA ASP A 93 -1.11 0.39 11.53
C ASP A 93 -2.54 0.06 11.96
N VAL A 94 -3.25 1.03 12.54
CA VAL A 94 -4.67 0.86 12.94
C VAL A 94 -5.53 0.60 11.70
N LYS A 95 -5.33 1.37 10.63
CA LYS A 95 -6.08 1.23 9.38
C LYS A 95 -5.83 -0.12 8.70
N ILE A 96 -4.57 -0.53 8.61
CA ILE A 96 -4.18 -1.84 8.05
C ILE A 96 -4.82 -2.97 8.85
N ASN A 97 -4.78 -2.90 10.18
CA ASN A 97 -5.36 -3.90 11.05
C ASN A 97 -6.89 -3.95 10.93
N ASN A 98 -7.56 -2.81 10.86
CA ASN A 98 -9.01 -2.75 10.66
C ASN A 98 -9.43 -3.36 9.31
N LEU A 99 -8.70 -3.07 8.23
CA LEU A 99 -8.95 -3.67 6.91
C LEU A 99 -8.74 -5.18 6.91
N ARG A 100 -7.66 -5.67 7.54
CA ARG A 100 -7.38 -7.11 7.69
C ARG A 100 -8.42 -7.82 8.54
N ALA A 101 -8.83 -7.21 9.65
CA ALA A 101 -9.87 -7.73 10.53
C ALA A 101 -11.21 -7.84 9.79
N CYS A 102 -11.61 -6.79 9.06
CA CYS A 102 -12.79 -6.80 8.20
C CYS A 102 -12.71 -7.93 7.15
N GLY A 103 -11.58 -8.06 6.44
CA GLY A 103 -11.35 -9.13 5.48
C GLY A 103 -11.44 -10.54 6.10
N SER A 104 -10.91 -10.73 7.31
CA SER A 104 -11.01 -11.99 8.06
C SER A 104 -12.45 -12.31 8.47
N ASN A 105 -13.18 -11.31 8.98
CA ASN A 105 -14.58 -11.43 9.36
C ASN A 105 -15.46 -11.79 8.15
N LEU A 106 -15.23 -11.17 6.99
CA LEU A 106 -15.91 -11.51 5.74
C LEU A 106 -15.57 -12.93 5.25
N ARG A 107 -14.34 -13.41 5.43
CA ARG A 107 -13.98 -14.81 5.13
C ARG A 107 -14.69 -15.79 6.06
N SER A 108 -14.80 -15.47 7.34
CA SER A 108 -15.59 -16.26 8.30
C SER A 108 -17.06 -16.30 7.90
N LEU A 109 -17.64 -15.16 7.54
CA LEU A 109 -18.99 -15.05 7.01
C LEU A 109 -19.19 -15.90 5.75
N SER A 110 -18.25 -15.86 4.80
CA SER A 110 -18.30 -16.69 3.59
C SER A 110 -18.27 -18.19 3.89
N LYS A 111 -17.57 -18.62 4.95
CA LYS A 111 -17.58 -20.03 5.40
C LYS A 111 -18.93 -20.41 6.00
N LYS A 112 -19.50 -19.55 6.85
CA LYS A 112 -20.84 -19.74 7.43
C LYS A 112 -21.92 -19.85 6.35
N LEU A 113 -21.84 -19.00 5.32
CA LEU A 113 -22.75 -19.06 4.17
C LEU A 113 -22.64 -20.36 3.36
N ARG A 114 -21.46 -21.00 3.33
CA ARG A 114 -21.29 -22.31 2.67
C ARG A 114 -21.96 -23.43 3.48
N ILE A 115 -21.79 -23.42 4.80
CA ILE A 115 -22.46 -24.39 5.69
C ILE A 115 -23.98 -24.24 5.58
N LEU A 116 -24.47 -22.99 5.58
CA LEU A 116 -25.89 -22.71 5.39
C LEU A 116 -26.42 -23.25 4.06
N GLU A 117 -25.67 -23.11 2.96
CA GLU A 117 -26.07 -23.65 1.66
C GLU A 117 -26.20 -25.17 1.69
N GLU A 118 -25.28 -25.88 2.37
CA GLU A 118 -25.37 -27.33 2.60
C GLU A 118 -26.62 -27.69 3.43
N GLU A 119 -26.89 -26.97 4.53
CA GLU A 119 -28.09 -27.18 5.37
C GLU A 119 -29.42 -26.84 4.67
N LEU A 120 -29.39 -25.91 3.71
CA LEU A 120 -30.55 -25.47 2.93
C LEU A 120 -30.83 -26.36 1.71
N LEU A 121 -29.89 -27.23 1.33
CA LEU A 121 -30.14 -28.28 0.34
C LEU A 121 -30.95 -29.44 0.96
N ASP A 122 -30.82 -29.65 2.28
CA ASP A 122 -31.53 -30.69 3.03
C ASP A 122 -32.91 -30.25 3.56
N ASN A 123 -33.13 -28.96 3.82
CA ASN A 123 -34.39 -28.43 4.36
C ASN A 123 -35.34 -27.85 3.29
N LYS A 124 -36.60 -28.30 3.29
CA LYS A 124 -37.63 -27.95 2.29
C LYS A 124 -38.47 -26.69 2.60
N ASP A 125 -38.25 -26.02 3.73
CA ASP A 125 -39.13 -24.92 4.16
C ASP A 125 -38.56 -23.54 3.78
N ASP A 126 -39.18 -22.89 2.79
CA ASP A 126 -38.68 -21.64 2.18
C ASP A 126 -38.71 -20.45 3.14
N LYS A 127 -39.60 -20.42 4.15
CA LYS A 127 -39.73 -19.28 5.07
C LYS A 127 -38.53 -19.10 6.01
N ASP A 128 -37.99 -20.20 6.53
CA ASP A 128 -36.83 -20.15 7.44
C ASP A 128 -35.54 -19.74 6.69
N LYS A 129 -35.46 -20.13 5.41
CA LYS A 129 -34.36 -19.79 4.49
C LYS A 129 -34.20 -18.29 4.29
N TYR A 130 -35.29 -17.57 3.97
CA TYR A 130 -35.24 -16.11 3.77
C TYR A 130 -34.87 -15.35 5.05
N LYS A 131 -35.32 -15.83 6.21
CA LYS A 131 -34.99 -15.24 7.51
C LYS A 131 -33.49 -15.33 7.79
N LYS A 132 -32.89 -16.52 7.66
CA LYS A 132 -31.45 -16.72 7.85
C LYS A 132 -30.61 -15.92 6.87
N ILE A 133 -31.00 -15.84 5.59
CA ILE A 133 -30.28 -15.03 4.58
C ILE A 133 -30.29 -13.55 4.98
N ARG A 134 -31.42 -13.03 5.49
CA ARG A 134 -31.52 -11.64 5.94
C ARG A 134 -30.60 -11.35 7.13
N GLU A 135 -30.53 -12.26 8.09
CA GLU A 135 -29.59 -12.15 9.23
C GLU A 135 -28.13 -12.06 8.75
N PHE A 136 -27.74 -12.87 7.76
CA PHE A 136 -26.39 -12.77 7.17
C PHE A 136 -26.15 -11.49 6.38
N LEU A 137 -27.17 -10.93 5.74
CA LEU A 137 -27.08 -9.65 5.04
C LEU A 137 -26.86 -8.50 6.03
N GLU A 138 -27.56 -8.52 7.17
CA GLU A 138 -27.37 -7.55 8.25
C GLU A 138 -25.99 -7.67 8.88
N LEU A 139 -25.51 -8.90 9.13
CA LEU A 139 -24.13 -9.15 9.58
C LEU A 139 -23.10 -8.63 8.59
N TYR A 140 -23.31 -8.85 7.29
CA TYR A 140 -22.45 -8.31 6.22
C TYR A 140 -22.39 -6.79 6.26
N GLY A 141 -23.56 -6.13 6.34
CA GLY A 141 -23.64 -4.67 6.44
C GLY A 141 -22.93 -4.11 7.67
N ASN A 142 -23.06 -4.79 8.82
CA ASN A 142 -22.39 -4.38 10.05
C ASN A 142 -20.87 -4.51 9.96
N ILE A 143 -20.35 -5.61 9.39
CA ILE A 143 -18.90 -5.80 9.17
C ILE A 143 -18.32 -4.72 8.24
N LEU A 144 -19.12 -4.22 7.30
CA LEU A 144 -18.71 -3.19 6.35
C LEU A 144 -18.68 -1.78 6.92
N LYS A 145 -19.58 -1.44 7.85
CA LYS A 145 -19.70 -0.10 8.45
C LYS A 145 -18.40 0.37 9.12
N ASP A 146 -17.67 -0.55 9.72
CA ASP A 146 -16.49 -0.22 10.54
C ASP A 146 -15.18 -0.10 9.72
N ALA A 147 -15.21 -0.40 8.42
CA ALA A 147 -14.00 -0.53 7.61
C ALA A 147 -13.92 0.49 6.47
N GLU A 148 -12.79 1.21 6.39
CA GLU A 148 -12.49 2.16 5.30
C GLU A 148 -12.78 1.59 3.90
N PRO A 149 -13.32 2.39 2.97
CA PRO A 149 -13.66 1.92 1.63
C PRO A 149 -12.43 1.42 0.86
N HIS A 150 -12.58 0.33 0.11
CA HIS A 150 -11.57 -0.13 -0.85
C HIS A 150 -11.72 0.62 -2.17
N GLN A 151 -10.68 0.67 -2.99
CA GLN A 151 -10.71 1.33 -4.29
C GLN A 151 -11.04 0.33 -5.41
N GLU A 152 -11.46 0.82 -6.58
CA GLU A 152 -11.70 -0.03 -7.77
C GLU A 152 -10.47 -0.86 -8.15
N ILE A 153 -9.29 -0.33 -7.86
CA ILE A 153 -8.02 -0.96 -8.13
C ILE A 153 -7.86 -2.27 -7.37
N ASP A 154 -8.40 -2.36 -6.15
CA ASP A 154 -8.38 -3.57 -5.32
C ASP A 154 -9.21 -4.69 -5.97
N PHE A 155 -10.34 -4.31 -6.56
CA PHE A 155 -11.19 -5.21 -7.32
C PHE A 155 -10.49 -5.72 -8.58
N LEU A 156 -9.81 -4.85 -9.32
CA LEU A 156 -9.03 -5.26 -10.50
C LEU A 156 -7.92 -6.24 -10.13
N VAL A 157 -7.23 -6.02 -8.99
CA VAL A 157 -6.23 -6.98 -8.50
C VAL A 157 -6.88 -8.32 -8.18
N THR A 158 -7.98 -8.32 -7.42
CA THR A 158 -8.70 -9.57 -7.08
C THR A 158 -9.20 -10.31 -8.31
N GLU A 159 -9.61 -9.61 -9.37
CA GLU A 159 -10.04 -10.24 -10.61
C GLU A 159 -8.86 -10.85 -11.38
N CYS A 160 -7.72 -10.15 -11.44
CA CYS A 160 -6.47 -10.67 -12.01
C CYS A 160 -5.92 -11.90 -11.27
N GLU A 161 -6.11 -11.98 -9.95
CA GLU A 161 -5.65 -13.11 -9.13
C GLU A 161 -6.44 -14.40 -9.39
N LYS A 162 -7.65 -14.31 -9.95
CA LYS A 162 -8.46 -15.50 -10.31
C LYS A 162 -8.01 -16.16 -11.61
N ASP A 163 -7.36 -15.41 -12.49
CA ASP A 163 -6.94 -15.93 -13.79
C ASP A 163 -5.64 -16.73 -13.69
N SER A 164 -5.51 -17.77 -14.53
CA SER A 164 -4.24 -18.47 -14.70
C SER A 164 -3.17 -17.52 -15.26
N PHE A 165 -1.89 -17.79 -14.96
CA PHE A 165 -0.77 -16.94 -15.38
C PHE A 165 -0.81 -16.57 -16.87
N TRP A 166 -1.10 -17.54 -17.74
CA TRP A 166 -1.23 -17.34 -19.18
C TRP A 166 -2.40 -16.42 -19.58
N LYS A 167 -3.58 -16.58 -18.97
CA LYS A 167 -4.73 -15.68 -19.19
C LYS A 167 -4.48 -14.27 -18.65
N ARG A 168 -3.66 -14.15 -17.60
CA ARG A 168 -3.27 -12.86 -17.02
C ARG A 168 -2.38 -12.06 -17.97
N ILE A 169 -1.47 -12.74 -18.67
CA ILE A 169 -0.65 -12.12 -19.73
C ILE A 169 -1.52 -11.70 -20.91
N GLU A 170 -2.46 -12.55 -21.32
CA GLU A 170 -3.41 -12.27 -22.41
C GLU A 170 -4.27 -11.02 -22.12
N LYS A 171 -4.73 -10.87 -20.88
CA LYS A 171 -5.46 -9.68 -20.39
C LYS A 171 -4.54 -8.45 -20.14
N GLY A 172 -3.41 -8.36 -20.84
CA GLY A 172 -2.23 -7.53 -20.57
C GLY A 172 -2.44 -6.11 -20.05
N TYR A 173 -3.57 -5.46 -20.36
CA TYR A 173 -3.98 -4.20 -19.73
C TYR A 173 -4.06 -4.27 -18.19
N TYR A 174 -4.77 -5.25 -17.64
CA TYR A 174 -4.95 -5.37 -16.20
C TYR A 174 -3.68 -5.83 -15.48
N PHE A 175 -2.89 -6.67 -16.14
CA PHE A 175 -1.57 -7.08 -15.66
C PHE A 175 -0.58 -5.92 -15.65
N LYS A 176 -0.58 -5.06 -16.68
CA LYS A 176 0.24 -3.84 -16.73
C LYS A 176 -0.17 -2.84 -15.65
N LYS A 177 -1.47 -2.67 -15.38
CA LYS A 177 -1.98 -1.81 -14.30
C LYS A 177 -1.57 -2.35 -12.92
N TYR A 178 -1.71 -3.66 -12.70
CA TYR A 178 -1.25 -4.34 -11.49
C TYR A 178 0.27 -4.17 -11.28
N LEU A 179 1.08 -4.44 -12.32
CA LEU A 179 2.53 -4.22 -12.27
C LEU A 179 2.86 -2.76 -11.99
N SER A 180 2.26 -1.85 -12.73
CA SER A 180 2.52 -0.41 -12.59
C SER A 180 2.35 0.04 -11.14
N LEU A 181 1.31 -0.41 -10.43
CA LEU A 181 1.09 -0.05 -9.04
C LEU A 181 2.03 -0.75 -8.05
N HIS A 182 2.48 -1.96 -8.34
CA HIS A 182 3.47 -2.62 -7.49
C HIS A 182 4.85 -2.00 -7.65
N TYR A 183 5.22 -1.67 -8.89
CA TYR A 183 6.52 -1.12 -9.21
C TYR A 183 6.60 0.39 -9.02
N ILE A 184 5.50 1.16 -9.07
CA ILE A 184 5.55 2.62 -8.89
C ILE A 184 6.16 3.01 -7.56
N TYR A 185 5.85 2.28 -6.49
CA TYR A 185 6.41 2.58 -5.17
C TYR A 185 7.90 2.23 -5.10
N ILE A 186 8.33 1.15 -5.76
CA ILE A 186 9.76 0.79 -5.86
C ILE A 186 10.50 1.85 -6.68
N TYR A 187 9.95 2.28 -7.82
CA TYR A 187 10.51 3.34 -8.63
C TYR A 187 10.59 4.66 -7.88
N LEU A 188 9.59 4.99 -7.06
CA LEU A 188 9.62 6.19 -6.22
C LEU A 188 10.80 6.13 -5.23
N THR A 189 10.98 5.02 -4.51
CA THR A 189 12.12 4.83 -3.60
C THR A 189 13.45 4.93 -4.34
N LEU A 190 13.59 4.24 -5.47
CA LEU A 190 14.81 4.27 -6.27
C LEU A 190 15.11 5.66 -6.82
N THR A 191 14.07 6.41 -7.21
CA THR A 191 14.20 7.78 -7.69
C THR A 191 14.70 8.70 -6.59
N VAL A 192 14.15 8.61 -5.38
CA VAL A 192 14.64 9.39 -4.24
C VAL A 192 16.09 9.03 -3.91
N ALA A 193 16.42 7.74 -3.84
CA ALA A 193 17.78 7.28 -3.58
C ALA A 193 18.76 7.75 -4.68
N PHE A 194 18.33 7.78 -5.94
CA PHE A 194 19.12 8.29 -7.05
C PHE A 194 19.37 9.80 -6.93
N PHE A 195 18.34 10.59 -6.60
CA PHE A 195 18.49 12.03 -6.36
C PHE A 195 19.42 12.32 -5.18
N GLU A 196 19.31 11.53 -4.11
CA GLU A 196 20.17 11.65 -2.95
C GLU A 196 21.63 11.32 -3.29
N LEU A 197 21.88 10.23 -4.03
CA LEU A 197 23.20 9.89 -4.53
C LEU A 197 23.76 11.01 -5.44
N PHE A 198 22.94 11.55 -6.33
CA PHE A 198 23.33 12.65 -7.20
C PHE A 198 23.70 13.90 -6.40
N LEU A 199 22.91 14.26 -5.38
CA LEU A 199 23.20 15.37 -4.49
C LEU A 199 24.50 15.16 -3.73
N ILE A 200 24.72 13.96 -3.18
CA ILE A 200 25.98 13.61 -2.51
C ILE A 200 27.16 13.74 -3.49
N LEU A 201 27.06 13.17 -4.69
CA LEU A 201 28.11 13.25 -5.71
C LEU A 201 28.40 14.68 -6.16
N ASP A 202 27.38 15.53 -6.26
CA ASP A 202 27.53 16.95 -6.60
C ASP A 202 28.28 17.69 -5.48
N ILE A 203 27.89 17.48 -4.21
CA ILE A 203 28.63 18.04 -3.05
C ILE A 203 30.08 17.55 -3.04
N LEU A 204 30.34 16.28 -3.32
CA LEU A 204 31.67 15.69 -3.40
C LEU A 204 32.51 16.30 -4.54
N GLY A 205 31.94 16.40 -5.73
CA GLY A 205 32.59 16.95 -6.92
C GLY A 205 32.93 18.43 -6.77
N LEU A 206 32.02 19.20 -6.16
CA LEU A 206 32.26 20.61 -5.83
C LEU A 206 33.42 20.75 -4.83
N VAL A 207 33.50 19.93 -3.78
CA VAL A 207 34.61 20.01 -2.82
C VAL A 207 35.95 19.68 -3.46
N ILE A 208 36.03 18.67 -4.33
CA ILE A 208 37.28 18.30 -5.02
C ILE A 208 37.72 19.40 -6.00
N THR A 209 36.79 19.96 -6.78
CA THR A 209 37.11 21.02 -7.75
C THR A 209 37.54 22.31 -7.07
N PHE A 210 36.85 22.75 -6.02
CA PHE A 210 37.24 23.95 -5.27
C PHE A 210 38.40 23.74 -4.30
N GLY A 211 38.68 22.51 -3.85
CA GLY A 211 39.86 22.18 -3.04
C GLY A 211 41.18 22.20 -3.85
N ASN A 212 41.10 21.99 -5.17
CA ASN A 212 42.25 22.03 -6.08
C ASN A 212 42.56 23.45 -6.60
N ILE A 213 41.67 24.42 -6.39
CA ILE A 213 41.93 25.82 -6.70
C ILE A 213 42.58 26.44 -5.45
N LYS A 214 43.92 26.39 -5.41
CA LYS A 214 44.75 27.20 -4.51
C LYS A 214 45.21 28.47 -5.22
#